data_AF-A0A973SHZ5-F1
#
_entry.id   AF-A0A973SHZ5-F1
#
_cell.length_a   1.000
_cell.length_b   1.000
_cell.length_c   1.000
_cell.angle_alpha   90.00
_cell.angle_beta   90.00
_cell.angle_gamma   90.00
#
_symmetry.space_group_name_H-M   'P 1'
#
loop_
_entity.id
_entity.type
_entity.pdbx_description
1 polymer ?
#
loop_
_entity_poly.entity_id
_entity_poly.type
_entity_poly.pdbx_seq_one_letter_code
_entity_poly.pdbx_strand_id
1 'polypeptide(L)'
;MAAGSQADRERQLLVGALFTQEIAIEGAALTNPSMVPHPDQSGLADGQVRFVMSARAVGEGHVSAVEFRTGVAGEDGEVRVDEPSPYAECGALQETTYDRFALAAALDRPQDDEALAYLLRRLPERFSEQDVRRLLRELPRPLRELERMHPSVAADLHAFLVGQYRQSFDADRDLSERVLWPMAPAEESGLEDARFVRFTDADGTVDYRATYTANHSGSPHTRTQLIRTPDFRTFEISRLFGTAVGEKDMALFPRLVNGRYLAMSRWDGRHNAVAASADGVSWPDATARCGPTRSGALLLDLDEPAVVRGALDEPLVAVTPDDRDGYMPNVVYTCGALPCGDTLVIPFGLGDMGIEFATAPISGLLEALLA
;
A
#
# COMPACT_ATOMS: atom_id res chain seq x y z
N MET A 1 -14.77 -49.65 12.79
CA MET A 1 -14.00 -48.55 12.18
C MET A 1 -13.11 -49.16 11.11
N ALA A 2 -13.43 -48.96 9.83
CA ALA A 2 -12.65 -49.54 8.74
C ALA A 2 -11.28 -48.84 8.69
N ALA A 3 -10.22 -49.61 8.84
CA ALA A 3 -8.85 -49.15 8.67
C ALA A 3 -8.57 -48.95 7.17
N GLY A 4 -7.99 -47.80 6.81
CA GLY A 4 -7.05 -47.73 5.69
C GLY A 4 -7.54 -47.18 4.35
N SER A 5 -8.37 -46.13 4.29
CA SER A 5 -8.23 -45.22 3.15
C SER A 5 -7.09 -44.26 3.46
N GLN A 6 -5.96 -44.43 2.79
CA GLN A 6 -4.87 -43.45 2.84
C GLN A 6 -5.49 -42.11 2.42
N ALA A 7 -5.38 -41.10 3.28
CA ALA A 7 -5.84 -39.76 2.92
C ALA A 7 -5.19 -39.37 1.59
N ASP A 8 -5.95 -38.76 0.67
CA ASP A 8 -5.39 -38.24 -0.57
C ASP A 8 -4.28 -37.22 -0.27
N ARG A 9 -3.46 -36.93 -1.28
CA ARG A 9 -2.29 -36.07 -1.10
C ARG A 9 -2.69 -34.69 -0.56
N GLU A 10 -3.82 -34.14 -0.99
CA GLU A 10 -4.35 -32.86 -0.55
C GLU A 10 -4.70 -32.88 0.94
N ARG A 11 -5.41 -33.91 1.42
CA ARG A 11 -5.71 -34.08 2.85
C ARG A 11 -4.44 -34.31 3.67
N GLN A 12 -3.45 -35.02 3.16
CA GLN A 12 -2.17 -35.19 3.87
C GLN A 12 -1.42 -33.86 3.98
N LEU A 13 -1.44 -33.02 2.94
CA LEU A 13 -0.86 -31.68 2.96
C LEU A 13 -1.63 -30.76 3.91
N LEU A 14 -2.96 -30.76 3.87
CA LEU A 14 -3.81 -30.01 4.81
C LEU A 14 -3.54 -30.41 6.26
N VAL A 15 -3.51 -31.71 6.55
CA VAL A 15 -3.17 -32.21 7.89
C VAL A 15 -1.75 -31.82 8.28
N GLY A 16 -0.80 -31.86 7.34
CA GLY A 16 0.57 -31.36 7.54
C GLY A 16 0.60 -29.89 7.95
N ALA A 17 -0.08 -29.03 7.19
CA ALA A 17 -0.17 -27.59 7.45
C ALA A 17 -0.80 -27.28 8.83
N LEU A 18 -1.86 -28.01 9.20
CA LEU A 18 -2.49 -27.91 10.51
C LEU A 18 -1.51 -28.27 11.66
N PHE A 19 -0.59 -29.21 11.44
CA PHE A 19 0.41 -29.60 12.45
C PHE A 19 1.64 -28.68 12.47
N THR A 20 1.97 -28.01 11.36
CA THR A 20 3.04 -27.01 11.33
C THR A 20 2.60 -25.66 11.88
N GLN A 21 1.28 -25.44 12.04
CA GLN A 21 0.68 -24.12 12.33
C GLN A 21 1.15 -23.06 11.31
N GLU A 22 1.49 -23.49 10.10
CA GLU A 22 1.78 -22.57 9.01
C GLU A 22 0.46 -21.91 8.61
N ILE A 23 0.51 -20.58 8.51
CA ILE A 23 -0.66 -19.80 8.10
C ILE A 23 -0.99 -20.20 6.66
N ALA A 24 -2.19 -20.74 6.45
CA ALA A 24 -2.69 -21.08 5.13
C ALA A 24 -3.13 -19.81 4.41
N ILE A 25 -2.19 -19.18 3.71
CA ILE A 25 -2.40 -17.97 2.89
C ILE A 25 -3.49 -18.23 1.85
N GLU A 26 -3.50 -19.41 1.23
CA GLU A 26 -4.51 -19.84 0.25
C GLU A 26 -5.92 -20.04 0.84
N GLY A 27 -6.04 -20.11 2.16
CA GLY A 27 -7.31 -20.12 2.88
C GLY A 27 -7.78 -18.73 3.34
N ALA A 28 -7.00 -17.68 3.06
CA ALA A 28 -7.31 -16.32 3.46
C ALA A 28 -8.47 -15.74 2.65
N ALA A 29 -9.29 -14.92 3.31
CA ALA A 29 -10.25 -14.09 2.59
C ALA A 29 -9.48 -12.99 1.84
N LEU A 30 -9.72 -12.89 0.52
CA LEU A 30 -9.15 -11.84 -0.31
C LEU A 30 -10.09 -10.66 -0.39
N THR A 31 -9.61 -9.48 0.01
CA THR A 31 -10.40 -8.26 0.11
C THR A 31 -9.62 -7.05 -0.42
N ASN A 32 -10.28 -5.89 -0.46
CA ASN A 32 -9.66 -4.59 -0.75
C ASN A 32 -8.76 -4.56 -2.01
N PRO A 33 -9.26 -4.98 -3.19
CA PRO A 33 -8.43 -5.12 -4.38
C PRO A 33 -8.01 -3.77 -4.99
N SER A 34 -6.79 -3.71 -5.50
CA SER A 34 -6.24 -2.56 -6.25
C SER A 34 -5.56 -3.05 -7.52
N MET A 35 -5.95 -2.50 -8.68
CA MET A 35 -5.39 -2.88 -9.98
C MET A 35 -4.50 -1.79 -10.57
N VAL A 36 -3.37 -2.21 -11.15
CA VAL A 36 -2.49 -1.37 -11.96
C VAL A 36 -2.00 -2.13 -13.20
N PRO A 37 -1.58 -1.43 -14.28
CA PRO A 37 -1.02 -2.11 -15.44
C PRO A 37 0.25 -2.89 -15.05
N HIS A 38 0.35 -4.13 -15.50
CA HIS A 38 1.54 -4.96 -15.32
C HIS A 38 2.77 -4.34 -16.02
N PRO A 39 4.00 -4.45 -15.47
CA PRO A 39 5.19 -3.86 -16.10
C PRO A 39 5.44 -4.36 -17.52
N ASP A 40 5.22 -5.66 -17.74
CA ASP A 40 5.22 -6.28 -19.07
C ASP A 40 3.81 -6.29 -19.69
N GLN A 41 3.68 -5.66 -20.85
CA GLN A 41 2.47 -5.61 -21.70
C GLN A 41 2.67 -6.34 -23.04
N SER A 42 3.76 -7.10 -23.21
CA SER A 42 4.07 -7.78 -24.46
C SER A 42 3.11 -8.94 -24.76
N GLY A 43 2.86 -9.21 -26.04
CA GLY A 43 2.06 -10.34 -26.50
C GLY A 43 0.54 -10.21 -26.29
N LEU A 44 0.05 -9.00 -25.99
CA LEU A 44 -1.38 -8.71 -25.87
C LEU A 44 -1.99 -8.34 -27.23
N ALA A 45 -3.30 -8.58 -27.38
CA ALA A 45 -4.04 -8.04 -28.51
C ALA A 45 -4.28 -6.54 -28.34
N ASP A 46 -4.57 -5.84 -29.43
CA ASP A 46 -4.95 -4.42 -29.39
C ASP A 46 -6.17 -4.22 -28.47
N GLY A 47 -6.14 -3.18 -27.64
CA GLY A 47 -7.19 -2.89 -26.67
C GLY A 47 -7.18 -3.78 -25.42
N GLN A 48 -6.12 -4.54 -25.18
CA GLN A 48 -5.93 -5.31 -23.94
C GLN A 48 -4.87 -4.70 -23.03
N VAL A 49 -5.08 -4.81 -21.72
CA VAL A 49 -4.13 -4.44 -20.69
C VAL A 49 -3.92 -5.61 -19.75
N ARG A 50 -2.67 -6.08 -19.63
CA ARG A 50 -2.28 -7.02 -18.56
C ARG A 50 -2.22 -6.26 -17.25
N PHE A 51 -2.73 -6.82 -16.17
CA PHE A 51 -2.77 -6.15 -14.88
C PHE A 51 -2.05 -6.92 -13.79
N VAL A 52 -1.63 -6.18 -12.77
CA VAL A 52 -1.36 -6.68 -11.43
C VAL A 52 -2.50 -6.21 -10.54
N MET A 53 -3.11 -7.14 -9.82
CA MET A 53 -4.10 -6.86 -8.78
C MET A 53 -3.51 -7.23 -7.43
N SER A 54 -3.31 -6.27 -6.55
CA SER A 54 -3.03 -6.55 -5.15
C SER A 54 -4.34 -6.80 -4.39
N ALA A 55 -4.35 -7.74 -3.47
CA ALA A 55 -5.45 -7.97 -2.54
C ALA A 55 -4.92 -8.07 -1.11
N ARG A 56 -5.74 -7.65 -0.15
CA ARG A 56 -5.52 -7.93 1.26
C ARG A 56 -5.92 -9.38 1.52
N ALA A 57 -4.99 -10.19 2.00
CA ALA A 57 -5.24 -11.55 2.43
C ALA A 57 -5.37 -11.58 3.95
N VAL A 58 -6.54 -11.94 4.46
CA VAL A 58 -6.81 -12.05 5.91
C VAL A 58 -6.79 -13.52 6.33
N GLY A 59 -5.70 -13.92 6.98
CA GLY A 59 -5.48 -15.28 7.44
C GLY A 59 -5.87 -15.51 8.91
N GLU A 60 -5.42 -16.65 9.45
CA GLU A 60 -5.62 -17.00 10.85
C GLU A 60 -5.06 -15.93 11.81
N GLY A 61 -5.76 -15.70 12.92
CA GLY A 61 -5.39 -14.65 13.89
C GLY A 61 -5.68 -13.22 13.43
N HIS A 62 -6.38 -13.03 12.30
CA HIS A 62 -6.68 -11.73 11.66
C HIS A 62 -5.43 -10.94 11.27
N VAL A 63 -4.30 -11.63 11.07
CA VAL A 63 -3.10 -11.02 10.50
C VAL A 63 -3.29 -10.88 9.00
N SER A 64 -3.07 -9.68 8.48
CA SER A 64 -3.22 -9.40 7.05
C SER A 64 -1.88 -9.26 6.33
N ALA A 65 -1.85 -9.78 5.11
CA ALA A 65 -0.75 -9.66 4.16
C ALA A 65 -1.25 -9.07 2.84
N VAL A 66 -0.32 -8.67 1.97
CA VAL A 66 -0.66 -8.30 0.58
C VAL A 66 -0.23 -9.42 -0.35
N GLU A 67 -1.20 -9.92 -1.11
CA GLU A 67 -1.01 -10.90 -2.18
C GLU A 67 -1.23 -10.25 -3.55
N PHE A 68 -0.75 -10.93 -4.59
CA PHE A 68 -0.93 -10.48 -5.97
C PHE A 68 -1.64 -11.52 -6.82
N ARG A 69 -2.41 -11.04 -7.79
CA ARG A 69 -2.97 -11.80 -8.90
C ARG A 69 -2.66 -11.07 -10.20
N THR A 70 -2.56 -11.81 -11.29
CA THR A 70 -2.40 -11.25 -12.64
C THR A 70 -3.59 -11.61 -13.51
N GLY A 71 -3.69 -10.93 -14.65
CA GLY A 71 -4.71 -11.23 -15.63
C GLY A 71 -4.68 -10.24 -16.78
N VAL A 72 -5.68 -10.32 -17.64
CA VAL A 72 -5.87 -9.43 -18.78
C VAL A 72 -7.27 -8.84 -18.72
N ALA A 73 -7.36 -7.53 -18.93
CA ALA A 73 -8.61 -6.81 -19.13
C ALA A 73 -8.70 -6.31 -20.58
N GLY A 74 -9.88 -6.42 -21.19
CA GLY A 74 -10.17 -5.89 -22.53
C GLY A 74 -10.98 -4.60 -22.50
N GLU A 75 -10.90 -3.83 -23.58
CA GLU A 75 -11.75 -2.65 -23.82
C GLU A 75 -13.25 -3.00 -23.90
N ASP A 76 -13.60 -4.24 -24.21
CA ASP A 76 -14.96 -4.78 -24.20
C ASP A 76 -15.52 -5.03 -22.78
N GLY A 77 -14.69 -4.84 -21.76
CA GLY A 77 -15.03 -5.09 -20.36
C GLY A 77 -14.84 -6.53 -19.91
N GLU A 78 -14.31 -7.41 -20.76
CA GLU A 78 -13.93 -8.76 -20.33
C GLU A 78 -12.72 -8.69 -19.40
N VAL A 79 -12.81 -9.35 -18.25
CA VAL A 79 -11.70 -9.48 -17.28
C VAL A 79 -11.42 -10.96 -17.07
N ARG A 80 -10.19 -11.37 -17.38
CA ARG A 80 -9.70 -12.73 -17.15
C ARG A 80 -8.56 -12.70 -16.15
N VAL A 81 -8.79 -13.23 -14.96
CA VAL A 81 -7.76 -13.47 -13.95
C VAL A 81 -7.01 -14.76 -14.31
N ASP A 82 -5.69 -14.75 -14.22
CA ASP A 82 -4.86 -15.94 -14.42
C ASP A 82 -4.99 -16.89 -13.22
N GLU A 83 -4.84 -18.19 -13.47
CA GLU A 83 -4.82 -19.18 -12.39
C GLU A 83 -3.56 -18.99 -11.53
N PRO A 84 -3.69 -18.77 -10.21
CA PRO A 84 -2.52 -18.55 -9.36
C PRO A 84 -1.71 -19.83 -9.19
N SER A 85 -0.40 -19.67 -9.01
CA SER A 85 0.48 -20.76 -8.58
C SER A 85 0.01 -21.34 -7.23
N PRO A 86 0.15 -22.66 -6.99
CA PRO A 86 -0.17 -23.28 -5.71
C PRO A 86 0.92 -23.06 -4.64
N TYR A 87 1.90 -22.20 -4.90
CA TYR A 87 2.99 -21.87 -3.99
C TYR A 87 2.84 -20.45 -3.47
N ALA A 88 3.33 -20.22 -2.25
CA ALA A 88 3.45 -18.90 -1.66
C ALA A 88 4.81 -18.77 -0.98
N GLU A 89 5.44 -17.61 -1.10
CA GLU A 89 6.69 -17.28 -0.44
C GLU A 89 6.66 -15.86 0.14
N CYS A 90 7.35 -15.71 1.28
CA CYS A 90 7.71 -14.39 1.80
C CYS A 90 9.08 -14.03 1.24
N GLY A 91 9.22 -12.81 0.72
CA GLY A 91 10.50 -12.36 0.16
C GLY A 91 11.58 -12.19 1.23
N ALA A 92 12.84 -12.22 0.80
CA ALA A 92 13.99 -12.06 1.68
C ALA A 92 14.27 -10.58 1.98
N LEU A 93 14.52 -10.27 3.26
CA LEU A 93 14.98 -8.94 3.67
C LEU A 93 16.34 -8.62 3.05
N GLN A 94 16.45 -7.40 2.54
CA GLN A 94 17.65 -6.83 1.95
C GLN A 94 18.19 -5.69 2.81
N GLU A 95 19.44 -5.29 2.58
CA GLU A 95 19.98 -4.07 3.17
C GLU A 95 19.12 -2.87 2.75
N THR A 96 18.69 -2.10 3.75
CA THR A 96 17.82 -0.95 3.57
C THR A 96 18.66 0.33 3.58
N THR A 97 18.42 1.18 2.57
CA THR A 97 19.04 2.51 2.48
C THR A 97 18.03 3.55 2.91
N TYR A 98 18.42 4.39 3.88
CA TYR A 98 17.59 5.42 4.46
C TYR A 98 17.94 6.79 3.89
N ASP A 99 16.97 7.70 3.96
CA ASP A 99 17.14 9.09 3.55
C ASP A 99 17.33 10.01 4.76
N ARG A 100 18.39 10.82 4.74
CA ARG A 100 18.67 11.76 5.83
C ARG A 100 17.61 12.84 5.96
N PHE A 101 17.03 13.31 4.86
CA PHE A 101 15.94 14.28 4.91
C PHE A 101 14.69 13.68 5.54
N ALA A 102 14.35 12.45 5.16
CA ALA A 102 13.24 11.71 5.78
C ALA A 102 13.47 11.49 7.28
N LEU A 103 14.69 11.17 7.71
CA LEU A 103 15.03 11.05 9.13
C LEU A 103 14.81 12.39 9.87
N ALA A 104 15.27 13.50 9.29
CA ALA A 104 15.07 14.83 9.89
C ALA A 104 13.57 15.17 10.02
N ALA A 105 12.78 14.89 8.98
CA ALA A 105 11.34 15.10 8.98
C ALA A 105 10.61 14.18 9.98
N ALA A 106 11.06 12.93 10.12
CA ALA A 106 10.45 11.94 11.00
C ALA A 106 10.56 12.29 12.49
N LEU A 107 11.67 12.91 12.87
CA LEU A 107 11.95 13.22 14.27
C LEU A 107 11.18 14.46 14.73
N ASP A 108 10.83 15.37 13.81
CA ASP A 108 10.04 16.58 14.07
C ASP A 108 10.49 17.32 15.35
N ARG A 109 11.82 17.49 15.50
CA ARG A 109 12.45 18.13 16.66
C ARG A 109 12.92 19.54 16.31
N PRO A 110 12.94 20.46 17.27
CA PRO A 110 13.48 21.79 17.04
C PRO A 110 14.97 21.69 16.65
N GLN A 111 15.39 22.61 15.76
CA GLN A 111 16.70 22.55 15.09
C GLN A 111 17.90 22.74 16.04
N ASP A 112 17.66 23.11 17.29
CA ASP A 112 18.65 23.30 18.35
C ASP A 112 18.96 22.03 19.15
N ASP A 113 18.34 20.88 18.83
CA ASP A 113 18.74 19.59 19.39
C ASP A 113 20.15 19.20 18.90
N GLU A 114 21.16 19.47 19.74
CA GLU A 114 22.58 19.30 19.40
C GLU A 114 22.94 17.86 19.03
N ALA A 115 22.29 16.86 19.65
CA ALA A 115 22.50 15.45 19.34
C ALA A 115 22.01 15.11 17.93
N LEU A 116 20.78 15.54 17.62
CA LEU A 116 20.21 15.33 16.30
C LEU A 116 20.99 16.08 15.22
N ALA A 117 21.33 17.35 15.47
CA ALA A 117 22.11 18.17 14.55
C ALA A 117 23.50 17.56 14.27
N TYR A 118 24.15 17.00 15.29
CA TYR A 118 25.41 16.27 15.11
C TYR A 118 25.23 15.03 14.24
N LEU A 119 24.19 14.22 14.51
CA LEU A 119 23.90 13.00 13.77
C LEU A 119 23.61 13.28 12.29
N LEU A 120 22.68 14.19 12.00
CA LEU A 120 22.32 14.57 10.63
C LEU A 120 23.53 15.15 9.86
N ARG A 121 24.38 15.96 10.51
CA ARG A 121 25.57 16.52 9.84
C ARG A 121 26.60 15.46 9.42
N ARG A 122 26.66 14.34 10.14
CA ARG A 122 27.67 13.29 9.94
C ARG A 122 27.17 12.12 9.10
N LEU A 123 25.86 11.89 9.04
CA LEU A 123 25.29 10.91 8.13
C LEU A 123 25.41 11.39 6.67
N PRO A 124 25.74 10.49 5.73
CA PRO A 124 25.56 10.74 4.31
C PRO A 124 24.09 11.05 3.99
N GLU A 125 23.83 11.59 2.79
CA GLU A 125 22.46 11.81 2.31
C GLU A 125 21.64 10.52 2.26
N ARG A 126 22.26 9.45 1.75
CA ARG A 126 21.75 8.08 1.75
C ARG A 126 22.64 7.23 2.63
N PHE A 127 22.09 6.61 3.67
CA PHE A 127 22.87 5.90 4.68
C PHE A 127 22.27 4.53 4.99
N SER A 128 23.07 3.60 5.50
CA SER A 128 22.60 2.29 5.97
C SER A 128 22.62 2.17 7.50
N GLU A 129 22.06 1.09 8.03
CA GLU A 129 22.14 0.82 9.46
C GLU A 129 23.61 0.68 9.93
N GLN A 130 24.50 0.23 9.06
CA GLN A 130 25.93 0.13 9.37
C GLN A 130 26.55 1.51 9.57
N ASP A 131 26.16 2.52 8.79
CA ASP A 131 26.61 3.90 8.94
C ASP A 131 26.17 4.47 10.30
N VAL A 132 24.92 4.23 10.68
CA VAL A 132 24.39 4.64 12.01
C VAL A 132 25.18 3.95 13.11
N ARG A 133 25.33 2.62 13.07
CA ARG A 133 26.09 1.86 14.06
C ARG A 133 27.54 2.33 14.17
N ARG A 134 28.18 2.69 13.05
CA ARG A 134 29.52 3.26 13.01
C ARG A 134 29.55 4.63 13.69
N LEU A 135 28.62 5.51 13.35
CA LEU A 135 28.53 6.85 13.92
C LEU A 135 28.31 6.79 15.44
N LEU A 136 27.42 5.92 15.92
CA LEU A 136 27.17 5.70 17.34
C LEU A 136 28.43 5.22 18.08
N ARG A 137 29.23 4.32 17.49
CA ARG A 137 30.53 3.88 18.06
C ARG A 137 31.58 5.00 18.10
N GLU A 138 31.56 5.89 17.11
CA GLU A 138 32.49 7.00 16.96
C GLU A 138 32.06 8.26 17.74
N LEU A 139 30.92 8.22 18.44
CA LEU A 139 30.45 9.35 19.24
C LEU A 139 31.53 9.80 20.26
N PRO A 140 31.89 11.09 20.27
CA PRO A 140 32.67 11.70 21.36
C PRO A 140 32.05 11.39 22.73
N ARG A 141 32.87 11.24 23.78
CA ARG A 141 32.39 10.94 25.15
C ARG A 141 31.22 11.83 25.63
N PRO A 142 31.23 13.16 25.42
CA PRO A 142 30.10 14.02 25.80
C PRO A 142 28.77 13.63 25.13
N LEU A 143 28.81 13.13 23.89
CA LEU A 143 27.62 12.71 23.15
C LEU A 143 27.12 11.31 23.53
N ARG A 144 27.99 10.41 24.03
CA ARG A 144 27.56 9.14 24.63
C ARG A 144 26.86 9.35 25.97
N GLU A 145 27.29 10.35 26.73
CA GLU A 145 26.56 10.83 27.91
C GLU A 145 25.22 11.47 27.50
N LEU A 146 25.20 12.15 26.34
CA LEU A 146 23.99 12.73 25.75
C LEU A 146 22.98 11.67 25.28
N GLU A 147 23.41 10.52 24.76
CA GLU A 147 22.54 9.34 24.49
C GLU A 147 21.87 8.83 25.77
N ARG A 148 22.58 8.87 26.91
CA ARG A 148 22.00 8.62 28.25
C ARG A 148 21.06 9.74 28.72
N MET A 149 21.28 10.98 28.29
CA MET A 149 20.47 12.15 28.68
C MET A 149 19.26 12.40 27.76
N HIS A 150 19.27 11.90 26.53
CA HIS A 150 18.21 12.04 25.52
C HIS A 150 17.74 10.67 24.98
N PRO A 151 17.20 9.80 25.87
CA PRO A 151 16.73 8.47 25.47
C PRO A 151 15.66 8.52 24.37
N SER A 152 14.93 9.64 24.22
CA SER A 152 13.95 9.84 23.15
C SER A 152 14.59 9.82 21.76
N VAL A 153 15.73 10.49 21.54
CA VAL A 153 16.35 10.57 20.20
C VAL A 153 16.83 9.20 19.73
N ALA A 154 17.42 8.42 20.63
CA ALA A 154 17.84 7.05 20.33
C ALA A 154 16.63 6.14 20.05
N ALA A 155 15.56 6.27 20.83
CA ALA A 155 14.32 5.51 20.61
C ALA A 155 13.65 5.89 19.28
N ASP A 156 13.56 7.18 18.96
CA ASP A 156 12.95 7.67 17.73
C ASP A 156 13.78 7.27 16.50
N LEU A 157 15.11 7.35 16.57
CA LEU A 157 16.01 6.85 15.53
C LEU A 157 15.83 5.33 15.34
N HIS A 158 15.82 4.56 16.43
CA HIS A 158 15.57 3.12 16.34
C HIS A 158 14.21 2.84 15.69
N ALA A 159 13.14 3.53 16.12
CA ALA A 159 11.79 3.41 15.56
C ALA A 159 11.70 3.84 14.08
N PHE A 160 12.55 4.77 13.64
CA PHE A 160 12.67 5.15 12.23
C PHE A 160 13.32 4.02 11.41
N LEU A 161 14.40 3.41 11.94
CA LEU A 161 15.14 2.35 11.25
C LEU A 161 14.32 1.07 11.14
N VAL A 162 13.78 0.55 12.26
CA VAL A 162 13.03 -0.72 12.27
C VAL A 162 11.64 -0.63 11.64
N GLY A 163 11.17 0.57 11.35
CA GLY A 163 9.88 0.80 10.72
C GLY A 163 9.93 0.79 9.20
N GLN A 164 11.09 0.54 8.59
CA GLN A 164 11.29 0.60 7.15
C GLN A 164 12.15 -0.58 6.74
N TYR A 165 11.88 -1.16 5.58
CA TYR A 165 12.61 -2.33 5.12
C TYR A 165 12.54 -2.47 3.61
N ARG A 166 13.49 -3.24 3.06
CA ARG A 166 13.49 -3.66 1.67
C ARG A 166 13.35 -5.18 1.62
N GLN A 167 12.44 -5.66 0.78
CA GLN A 167 12.19 -7.08 0.57
C GLN A 167 12.34 -7.39 -0.93
N SER A 168 12.90 -8.55 -1.26
CA SER A 168 13.02 -8.99 -2.65
C SER A 168 12.63 -10.45 -2.82
N PHE A 169 12.05 -10.75 -3.97
CA PHE A 169 11.65 -12.08 -4.40
C PHE A 169 12.56 -12.60 -5.53
N ASP A 170 12.57 -13.91 -5.73
CA ASP A 170 13.31 -14.52 -6.83
C ASP A 170 12.67 -14.15 -8.17
N ALA A 171 13.50 -13.94 -9.21
CA ALA A 171 13.04 -13.52 -10.52
C ALA A 171 12.23 -14.61 -11.24
N ASP A 172 12.56 -15.87 -10.95
CA ASP A 172 11.99 -17.03 -11.63
C ASP A 172 10.64 -17.46 -11.03
N ARG A 173 10.17 -16.74 -10.00
CA ARG A 173 8.92 -17.02 -9.29
C ARG A 173 7.79 -16.20 -9.87
N ASP A 174 6.63 -16.85 -10.02
CA ASP A 174 5.41 -16.19 -10.45
C ASP A 174 5.04 -15.06 -9.47
N LEU A 175 4.44 -13.99 -9.98
CA LEU A 175 4.02 -12.88 -9.13
C LEU A 175 2.95 -13.31 -8.12
N SER A 176 2.09 -14.28 -8.46
CA SER A 176 1.07 -14.79 -7.54
C SER A 176 1.66 -15.53 -6.34
N GLU A 177 2.92 -15.99 -6.41
CA GLU A 177 3.61 -16.65 -5.30
C GLU A 177 4.10 -15.63 -4.25
N ARG A 178 4.12 -14.33 -4.58
CA ARG A 178 4.77 -13.32 -3.75
C ARG A 178 3.82 -12.77 -2.70
N VAL A 179 4.19 -12.91 -1.44
CA VAL A 179 3.42 -12.40 -0.31
C VAL A 179 4.21 -11.34 0.45
N LEU A 180 3.68 -10.11 0.50
CA LEU A 180 4.19 -9.09 1.41
C LEU A 180 3.62 -9.35 2.80
N TRP A 181 4.43 -10.06 3.58
CA TRP A 181 4.14 -10.37 4.98
C TRP A 181 4.58 -9.22 5.90
N PRO A 182 3.92 -9.01 7.05
CA PRO A 182 4.39 -8.08 8.08
C PRO A 182 5.84 -8.31 8.53
N MET A 183 6.69 -7.29 8.40
CA MET A 183 8.11 -7.35 8.82
C MET A 183 8.49 -6.24 9.80
N ALA A 184 7.72 -5.17 9.89
CA ALA A 184 7.97 -4.05 10.81
C ALA A 184 7.09 -4.14 12.07
N PRO A 185 7.54 -3.60 13.22
CA PRO A 185 6.73 -3.60 14.46
C PRO A 185 5.35 -2.91 14.32
N ALA A 186 5.25 -1.93 13.43
CA ALA A 186 4.00 -1.20 13.15
C ALA A 186 2.98 -2.04 12.34
N GLU A 187 3.37 -3.21 11.84
CA GLU A 187 2.57 -4.11 11.01
C GLU A 187 2.15 -5.36 11.78
N GLU A 188 2.28 -5.39 13.11
CA GLU A 188 1.98 -6.58 13.92
C GLU A 188 0.60 -7.21 13.62
N SER A 189 -0.39 -6.41 13.25
CA SER A 189 -1.73 -6.86 12.85
C SER A 189 -1.93 -6.93 11.33
N GLY A 190 -0.97 -6.45 10.55
CA GLY A 190 -0.90 -6.67 9.11
C GLY A 190 -0.66 -5.42 8.26
N LEU A 191 -0.54 -5.67 6.95
CA LEU A 191 -0.61 -4.65 5.91
C LEU A 191 -2.03 -4.63 5.33
N GLU A 192 -2.74 -3.53 5.52
CA GLU A 192 -4.14 -3.41 5.11
C GLU A 192 -4.33 -2.44 3.94
N ASP A 193 -5.26 -2.78 3.06
CA ASP A 193 -5.85 -1.86 2.08
C ASP A 193 -4.81 -1.14 1.19
N ALA A 194 -3.87 -1.89 0.61
CA ALA A 194 -2.86 -1.34 -0.29
C ALA A 194 -3.49 -0.73 -1.56
N ARG A 195 -3.18 0.53 -1.84
CA ARG A 195 -3.70 1.29 -3.00
C ARG A 195 -2.58 1.57 -3.98
N PHE A 196 -2.34 0.64 -4.90
CA PHE A 196 -1.28 0.76 -5.89
C PHE A 196 -1.62 1.81 -6.96
N VAL A 197 -0.60 2.56 -7.36
CA VAL A 197 -0.64 3.46 -8.50
C VAL A 197 0.64 3.27 -9.33
N ARG A 198 0.50 3.26 -10.65
CA ARG A 198 1.65 3.42 -11.57
C ARG A 198 2.01 4.91 -11.59
N PHE A 199 3.13 5.26 -10.97
CA PHE A 199 3.56 6.64 -10.81
C PHE A 199 4.57 7.02 -11.89
N THR A 200 4.45 8.23 -12.45
CA THR A 200 5.41 8.81 -13.39
C THR A 200 6.06 10.05 -12.76
N ASP A 201 7.38 10.00 -12.60
CA ASP A 201 8.17 11.08 -12.01
C ASP A 201 8.49 12.20 -13.02
N ALA A 202 9.04 13.32 -12.54
CA ALA A 202 9.34 14.49 -13.38
C ALA A 202 10.29 14.17 -14.54
N ASP A 203 11.20 13.21 -14.34
CA ASP A 203 12.18 12.77 -15.33
C ASP A 203 11.65 11.69 -16.29
N GLY A 204 10.38 11.30 -16.14
CA GLY A 204 9.74 10.25 -16.93
C GLY A 204 9.99 8.84 -16.41
N THR A 205 10.73 8.67 -15.32
CA THR A 205 10.88 7.38 -14.64
C THR A 205 9.53 6.89 -14.15
N VAL A 206 9.26 5.61 -14.33
CA VAL A 206 8.03 4.96 -13.89
C VAL A 206 8.36 3.93 -12.81
N ASP A 207 7.64 4.01 -11.70
CA ASP A 207 7.60 2.99 -10.65
C ASP A 207 6.16 2.78 -10.19
N TYR A 208 5.95 1.82 -9.30
CA TYR A 208 4.68 1.56 -8.65
C TYR A 208 4.78 1.94 -7.19
N ARG A 209 3.74 2.60 -6.68
CA ARG A 209 3.69 3.09 -5.31
C ARG A 209 2.35 2.71 -4.71
N ALA A 210 2.32 2.30 -3.44
CA ALA A 210 1.08 2.03 -2.76
C ALA A 210 1.08 2.58 -1.34
N THR A 211 0.06 3.35 -1.01
CA THR A 211 -0.25 3.66 0.39
C THR A 211 -1.04 2.50 0.99
N TYR A 212 -0.71 2.12 2.22
CA TYR A 212 -1.40 1.06 2.95
C TYR A 212 -1.49 1.44 4.43
N THR A 213 -2.43 0.82 5.15
CA THR A 213 -2.56 1.00 6.59
C THR A 213 -1.74 -0.07 7.31
N ALA A 214 -0.73 0.36 8.06
CA ALA A 214 -0.01 -0.52 8.98
C ALA A 214 -0.75 -0.55 10.32
N ASN A 215 -1.19 -1.74 10.72
CA ASN A 215 -2.00 -1.93 11.90
C ASN A 215 -1.20 -2.57 13.04
N HIS A 216 -1.31 -2.00 14.24
CA HIS A 216 -0.66 -2.50 15.46
C HIS A 216 -1.68 -2.57 16.59
N SER A 217 -1.97 -3.79 17.05
CA SER A 217 -2.89 -4.07 18.15
C SER A 217 -2.51 -3.26 19.40
N GLY A 218 -3.40 -2.38 19.84
CA GLY A 218 -3.20 -1.54 21.05
C GLY A 218 -2.72 -0.11 20.78
N SER A 219 -2.41 0.28 19.55
CA SER A 219 -2.22 1.70 19.19
C SER A 219 -3.57 2.33 18.84
N PRO A 220 -3.93 3.49 19.42
CA PRO A 220 -5.11 4.25 18.97
C PRO A 220 -4.89 4.97 17.63
N HIS A 221 -3.69 4.87 17.04
CA HIS A 221 -3.35 5.50 15.77
C HIS A 221 -2.90 4.44 14.76
N THR A 222 -3.75 4.16 13.78
CA THR A 222 -3.38 3.54 12.50
C THR A 222 -2.44 4.49 11.77
N ARG A 223 -1.45 3.95 11.05
CA ARG A 223 -0.49 4.78 10.31
C ARG A 223 -0.46 4.37 8.85
N THR A 224 -0.70 5.34 7.98
CA THR A 224 -0.45 5.13 6.55
C THR A 224 1.06 5.02 6.32
N GLN A 225 1.46 3.99 5.58
CA GLN A 225 2.83 3.75 5.14
C GLN A 225 2.87 3.63 3.61
N LEU A 226 4.08 3.53 3.05
CA LEU A 226 4.32 3.53 1.62
C LEU A 226 5.09 2.28 1.19
N ILE A 227 4.54 1.56 0.21
CA ILE A 227 5.24 0.55 -0.58
C ILE A 227 5.70 1.23 -1.87
N ARG A 228 6.94 0.99 -2.29
CA ARG A 228 7.44 1.32 -3.63
C ARG A 228 8.03 0.07 -4.27
N THR A 229 7.77 -0.11 -5.56
CA THR A 229 8.39 -1.17 -6.34
C THR A 229 8.57 -0.73 -7.79
N PRO A 230 9.75 -0.90 -8.39
CA PRO A 230 9.93 -0.63 -9.81
C PRO A 230 9.38 -1.76 -10.69
N ASP A 231 9.21 -2.97 -10.15
CA ASP A 231 9.10 -4.20 -10.93
C ASP A 231 8.23 -5.31 -10.31
N PHE A 232 7.58 -5.06 -9.18
CA PHE A 232 6.88 -6.07 -8.35
C PHE A 232 7.77 -7.24 -7.86
N ARG A 233 9.09 -7.12 -7.97
CA ARG A 233 10.06 -8.10 -7.46
C ARG A 233 10.79 -7.57 -6.23
N THR A 234 11.13 -6.29 -6.24
CA THR A 234 11.72 -5.63 -5.08
C THR A 234 10.75 -4.61 -4.52
N PHE A 235 10.47 -4.71 -3.23
CA PHE A 235 9.57 -3.81 -2.52
C PHE A 235 10.35 -3.05 -1.47
N GLU A 236 10.19 -1.73 -1.46
CA GLU A 236 10.70 -0.83 -0.44
C GLU A 236 9.52 -0.33 0.38
N ILE A 237 9.54 -0.61 1.68
CA ILE A 237 8.54 -0.19 2.64
C ILE A 237 9.12 0.97 3.43
N SER A 238 8.44 2.10 3.39
CA SER A 238 8.84 3.35 4.03
C SER A 238 7.70 3.92 4.86
N ARG A 239 8.06 4.59 5.96
CA ARG A 239 7.09 5.32 6.78
C ARG A 239 6.78 6.65 6.12
N LEU A 240 5.54 7.10 6.26
CA LEU A 240 5.14 8.47 5.97
C LEU A 240 5.05 9.27 7.27
N PHE A 241 5.25 10.59 7.17
CA PHE A 241 5.25 11.50 8.30
C PHE A 241 4.34 12.71 8.05
N GLY A 242 3.94 13.38 9.12
CA GLY A 242 3.07 14.57 9.08
C GLY A 242 1.60 14.28 9.35
N THR A 243 0.79 15.34 9.47
CA THR A 243 -0.59 15.21 9.95
C THR A 243 -1.52 14.61 8.90
N ALA A 244 -1.21 14.77 7.62
CA ALA A 244 -2.05 14.29 6.53
C ALA A 244 -2.04 12.76 6.34
N VAL A 245 -1.19 12.04 7.08
CA VAL A 245 -1.07 10.56 7.05
C VAL A 245 -1.46 9.91 8.37
N GLY A 246 -2.05 10.67 9.29
CA GLY A 246 -2.44 10.22 10.63
C GLY A 246 -3.64 9.28 10.67
N GLU A 247 -4.26 9.01 9.51
CA GLU A 247 -5.41 8.13 9.33
C GLU A 247 -5.22 7.24 8.11
N LYS A 248 -6.19 6.35 7.88
CA LYS A 248 -6.24 5.45 6.72
C LYS A 248 -6.76 6.13 5.45
N ASP A 249 -6.82 5.37 4.36
CA ASP A 249 -7.46 5.74 3.10
C ASP A 249 -6.77 6.89 2.34
N MET A 250 -5.46 7.02 2.49
CA MET A 250 -4.66 7.85 1.61
C MET A 250 -4.48 7.17 0.25
N ALA A 251 -4.57 7.91 -0.85
CA ALA A 251 -4.32 7.41 -2.21
C ALA A 251 -3.50 8.41 -3.02
N LEU A 252 -2.38 7.99 -3.57
CA LEU A 252 -1.46 8.85 -4.33
C LEU A 252 -2.03 9.21 -5.72
N PHE A 253 -1.76 10.43 -6.16
CA PHE A 253 -1.92 10.79 -7.57
C PHE A 253 -0.83 10.09 -8.41
N PRO A 254 -1.10 9.78 -9.69
CA PRO A 254 -0.18 8.99 -10.53
C PRO A 254 1.02 9.77 -11.07
N ARG A 255 1.17 11.04 -10.71
CA ARG A 255 2.23 11.93 -11.18
C ARG A 255 2.37 13.15 -10.26
N LEU A 256 3.46 13.88 -10.44
CA LEU A 256 3.58 15.22 -9.89
C LEU A 256 2.55 16.18 -10.52
N VAL A 257 2.04 17.09 -9.71
CA VAL A 257 1.20 18.21 -10.14
C VAL A 257 1.86 19.49 -9.65
N ASN A 258 2.21 20.39 -10.58
CA ASN A 258 2.95 21.61 -10.28
C ASN A 258 4.24 21.37 -9.46
N GLY A 259 4.95 20.29 -9.78
CA GLY A 259 6.22 19.92 -9.11
C GLY A 259 6.07 19.36 -7.69
N ARG A 260 4.87 18.99 -7.26
CA ARG A 260 4.60 18.41 -5.94
C ARG A 260 3.94 17.05 -6.05
N TYR A 261 4.22 16.20 -5.07
CA TYR A 261 3.46 14.97 -4.85
C TYR A 261 2.10 15.32 -4.26
N LEU A 262 1.04 14.74 -4.81
CA LEU A 262 -0.32 14.89 -4.29
C LEU A 262 -0.92 13.55 -3.90
N ALA A 263 -1.82 13.58 -2.93
CA ALA A 263 -2.61 12.44 -2.51
C ALA A 263 -4.01 12.87 -2.09
N MET A 264 -5.00 12.03 -2.36
CA MET A 264 -6.23 12.04 -1.57
C MET A 264 -5.90 11.54 -0.17
N SER A 265 -6.40 12.21 0.86
CA SER A 265 -6.21 11.86 2.26
C SER A 265 -7.51 12.00 3.03
N ARG A 266 -7.73 11.07 3.96
CA ARG A 266 -8.79 11.13 4.96
C ARG A 266 -8.21 11.39 6.35
N TRP A 267 -7.33 12.37 6.45
CA TRP A 267 -6.52 12.70 7.64
C TRP A 267 -7.29 12.83 8.97
N ASP A 268 -8.58 13.17 8.93
CA ASP A 268 -9.44 13.30 10.13
C ASP A 268 -10.45 12.14 10.29
N GLY A 269 -10.30 11.09 9.49
CA GLY A 269 -11.16 9.90 9.47
C GLY A 269 -12.55 10.14 8.88
N ARG A 270 -12.87 11.37 8.44
CA ARG A 270 -14.23 11.76 8.05
C ARG A 270 -14.30 12.40 6.68
N HIS A 271 -13.41 13.34 6.36
CA HIS A 271 -13.47 14.14 5.16
C HIS A 271 -12.36 13.74 4.19
N ASN A 272 -12.69 13.74 2.90
CA ASN A 272 -11.69 13.69 1.84
C ASN A 272 -11.00 15.04 1.72
N ALA A 273 -9.69 15.04 1.52
CA ALA A 273 -8.89 16.23 1.28
C ALA A 273 -7.76 15.92 0.31
N VAL A 274 -7.26 16.97 -0.36
CA VAL A 274 -6.00 16.86 -1.11
C VAL A 274 -4.86 17.27 -0.19
N ALA A 275 -3.89 16.36 -0.03
CA ALA A 275 -2.63 16.60 0.66
C ALA A 275 -1.50 16.79 -0.36
N ALA A 276 -0.50 17.57 0.01
CA ALA A 276 0.67 17.83 -0.83
C ALA A 276 1.95 17.53 -0.07
N SER A 277 2.95 17.05 -0.79
CA SER A 277 4.29 16.77 -0.28
C SER A 277 5.35 17.23 -1.29
N ALA A 278 6.47 17.72 -0.75
CA ALA A 278 7.63 18.12 -1.55
C ALA A 278 8.55 16.94 -1.89
N ASP A 279 8.56 15.90 -1.05
CA ASP A 279 9.51 14.78 -1.10
C ASP A 279 8.83 13.40 -1.25
N GLY A 280 7.50 13.35 -1.14
CA GLY A 280 6.70 12.13 -1.18
C GLY A 280 6.68 11.35 0.14
N VAL A 281 7.36 11.84 1.19
CA VAL A 281 7.57 11.15 2.47
C VAL A 281 7.01 11.97 3.64
N SER A 282 7.23 13.28 3.63
CA SER A 282 6.68 14.23 4.59
C SER A 282 5.43 14.90 4.04
N TRP A 283 4.33 14.77 4.77
CA TRP A 283 2.98 15.22 4.41
C TRP A 283 2.40 16.10 5.55
N PRO A 284 2.88 17.34 5.70
CA PRO A 284 2.63 18.15 6.90
C PRO A 284 1.16 18.56 7.06
N ASP A 285 0.47 18.94 5.98
CA ASP A 285 -0.92 19.43 6.01
C ASP A 285 -1.76 18.88 4.85
N ALA A 286 -3.05 18.64 5.11
CA ALA A 286 -4.07 18.40 4.08
C ALA A 286 -4.74 19.73 3.71
N THR A 287 -4.42 20.24 2.52
CA THR A 287 -4.59 21.65 2.14
C THR A 287 -6.04 22.12 1.91
N ALA A 288 -6.98 21.23 1.61
CA ALA A 288 -8.39 21.59 1.40
C ALA A 288 -9.31 20.37 1.48
N ARG A 289 -10.45 20.51 2.16
CA ARG A 289 -11.56 19.54 2.07
C ARG A 289 -12.03 19.47 0.63
N CYS A 290 -12.19 18.25 0.13
CA CYS A 290 -12.52 17.97 -1.25
C CYS A 290 -13.89 17.30 -1.32
N GLY A 291 -14.87 18.04 -1.83
CA GLY A 291 -16.21 17.53 -2.13
C GLY A 291 -17.05 17.14 -0.90
N PRO A 292 -18.23 16.52 -1.14
CA PRO A 292 -19.08 16.00 -0.08
C PRO A 292 -18.42 14.84 0.66
N THR A 293 -18.85 14.62 1.91
CA THR A 293 -18.42 13.46 2.72
C THR A 293 -18.88 12.12 2.13
N ARG A 294 -19.89 12.14 1.24
CA ARG A 294 -20.49 10.95 0.62
C ARG A 294 -20.78 11.24 -0.84
N SER A 295 -19.89 10.80 -1.72
CA SER A 295 -20.07 10.83 -3.18
C SER A 295 -19.54 9.53 -3.76
N GLY A 296 -20.20 9.01 -4.81
CA GLY A 296 -19.73 7.80 -5.48
C GLY A 296 -18.44 8.01 -6.26
N ALA A 297 -18.25 9.21 -6.83
CA ALA A 297 -17.04 9.66 -7.50
C ALA A 297 -16.93 11.19 -7.45
N LEU A 298 -15.71 11.71 -7.60
CA LEU A 298 -15.41 13.14 -7.70
C LEU A 298 -14.58 13.40 -8.95
N LEU A 299 -14.89 14.47 -9.67
CA LEU A 299 -14.05 15.02 -10.72
C LEU A 299 -13.29 16.23 -10.19
N LEU A 300 -11.97 16.17 -10.23
CA LEU A 300 -11.08 17.23 -9.74
C LEU A 300 -10.48 17.99 -10.91
N ASP A 301 -10.14 19.26 -10.69
CA ASP A 301 -9.38 20.03 -11.67
C ASP A 301 -7.99 19.42 -11.90
N LEU A 302 -7.54 19.44 -13.15
CA LEU A 302 -6.30 18.78 -13.57
C LEU A 302 -5.03 19.47 -13.03
N ASP A 303 -5.08 20.80 -12.91
CA ASP A 303 -3.96 21.65 -12.50
C ASP A 303 -4.10 22.11 -11.05
N GLU A 304 -5.33 22.23 -10.55
CA GLU A 304 -5.65 22.58 -9.17
C GLU A 304 -6.55 21.53 -8.48
N PRO A 305 -6.06 20.32 -8.15
CA PRO A 305 -6.92 19.21 -7.70
C PRO A 305 -7.72 19.44 -6.41
N ALA A 306 -7.47 20.53 -5.67
CA ALA A 306 -8.32 20.97 -4.58
C ALA A 306 -9.69 21.50 -5.05
N VAL A 307 -9.84 21.82 -6.34
CA VAL A 307 -11.06 22.32 -6.97
C VAL A 307 -11.88 21.15 -7.51
N VAL A 308 -13.07 20.94 -6.95
CA VAL A 308 -14.03 19.95 -7.46
C VAL A 308 -14.79 20.53 -8.65
N ARG A 309 -14.75 19.82 -9.77
CA ARG A 309 -15.44 20.15 -11.03
C ARG A 309 -16.77 19.42 -11.19
N GLY A 310 -16.94 18.28 -10.52
CA GLY A 310 -18.10 17.42 -10.63
C GLY A 310 -18.15 16.35 -9.54
N ALA A 311 -19.32 15.80 -9.26
CA ALA A 311 -19.50 14.75 -8.25
C ALA A 311 -20.72 13.90 -8.58
N LEU A 312 -20.64 12.59 -8.29
CA LEU A 312 -21.82 11.72 -8.33
C LEU A 312 -22.57 11.78 -6.99
N ASP A 313 -23.89 11.97 -7.07
CA ASP A 313 -24.80 11.91 -5.92
C ASP A 313 -25.11 10.46 -5.50
N GLU A 314 -24.97 9.51 -6.42
CA GLU A 314 -25.17 8.08 -6.18
C GLU A 314 -23.83 7.32 -6.11
N PRO A 315 -23.77 6.17 -5.41
CA PRO A 315 -22.57 5.33 -5.39
C PRO A 315 -22.17 4.85 -6.78
N LEU A 316 -20.87 4.80 -7.07
CA LEU A 316 -20.36 4.23 -8.32
C LEU A 316 -20.54 2.71 -8.37
N VAL A 317 -20.39 2.05 -7.22
CA VAL A 317 -20.64 0.62 -7.01
C VAL A 317 -21.52 0.48 -5.78
N ALA A 318 -22.56 -0.35 -5.87
CA ALA A 318 -23.51 -0.59 -4.79
C ALA A 318 -23.83 -2.08 -4.65
N VAL A 319 -24.06 -2.52 -3.42
CA VAL A 319 -24.47 -3.88 -3.07
C VAL A 319 -25.87 -4.16 -3.61
N THR A 320 -26.05 -5.23 -4.39
CA THR A 320 -27.39 -5.68 -4.79
C THR A 320 -28.03 -6.52 -3.67
N PRO A 321 -29.36 -6.77 -3.68
CA PRO A 321 -29.99 -7.63 -2.67
C PRO A 321 -29.36 -9.02 -2.52
N ASP A 322 -28.76 -9.54 -3.59
CA ASP A 322 -28.12 -10.87 -3.61
C ASP A 322 -26.70 -10.85 -3.00
N ASP A 323 -26.12 -9.66 -2.82
CA ASP A 323 -24.73 -9.44 -2.39
C ASP A 323 -24.60 -9.03 -0.91
N ARG A 324 -25.69 -9.17 -0.14
CA ARG A 324 -25.79 -8.61 1.23
C ARG A 324 -25.13 -9.46 2.30
N ASP A 325 -24.88 -10.73 2.01
CA ASP A 325 -24.29 -11.68 2.94
C ASP A 325 -22.75 -11.55 2.94
N GLY A 326 -22.11 -11.85 4.08
CA GLY A 326 -20.66 -11.79 4.24
C GLY A 326 -20.22 -11.58 5.68
N TYR A 327 -18.91 -11.54 5.91
CA TYR A 327 -18.33 -11.21 7.22
C TYR A 327 -18.69 -9.78 7.64
N MET A 328 -18.68 -8.85 6.69
CA MET A 328 -19.19 -7.47 6.83
C MET A 328 -20.38 -7.23 5.87
N PRO A 329 -21.62 -7.53 6.28
CA PRO A 329 -22.80 -7.39 5.44
C PRO A 329 -23.00 -5.98 4.88
N ASN A 330 -23.46 -5.89 3.62
CA ASN A 330 -23.75 -4.63 2.92
C ASN A 330 -22.54 -3.71 2.69
N VAL A 331 -21.34 -4.29 2.55
CA VAL A 331 -20.11 -3.54 2.26
C VAL A 331 -19.56 -3.94 0.88
N VAL A 332 -19.33 -2.94 0.03
CA VAL A 332 -18.48 -3.03 -1.16
C VAL A 332 -17.34 -2.03 -1.02
N TYR A 333 -16.15 -2.42 -1.48
CA TYR A 333 -14.98 -1.55 -1.39
C TYR A 333 -13.97 -1.81 -2.50
N THR A 334 -13.35 -0.74 -3.02
CA THR A 334 -12.28 -0.81 -4.02
C THR A 334 -11.08 0.03 -3.59
N CYS A 335 -9.87 -0.46 -3.85
CA CYS A 335 -8.61 0.23 -3.57
C CYS A 335 -7.90 0.75 -4.83
N GLY A 336 -8.42 0.47 -6.04
CA GLY A 336 -7.83 0.96 -7.28
C GLY A 336 -8.45 0.34 -8.50
N ALA A 337 -8.86 1.20 -9.44
CA ALA A 337 -9.45 0.81 -10.71
C ALA A 337 -8.41 0.93 -11.85
N LEU A 338 -8.59 0.12 -12.89
CA LEU A 338 -7.73 0.06 -14.06
C LEU A 338 -8.43 0.65 -15.29
N PRO A 339 -7.92 1.73 -15.90
CA PRO A 339 -8.37 2.16 -17.21
C PRO A 339 -7.83 1.22 -18.32
N CYS A 340 -8.71 0.80 -19.22
CA CYS A 340 -8.42 0.02 -20.42
C CYS A 340 -9.18 0.64 -21.61
N GLY A 341 -8.51 1.46 -22.41
CA GLY A 341 -9.17 2.31 -23.40
C GLY A 341 -10.22 3.23 -22.77
N ASP A 342 -11.46 3.19 -23.27
CA ASP A 342 -12.60 3.90 -22.66
C ASP A 342 -13.26 3.10 -21.52
N THR A 343 -12.81 1.89 -21.21
CA THR A 343 -13.42 1.06 -20.16
C THR A 343 -12.67 1.19 -18.85
N LEU A 344 -13.36 1.58 -17.78
CA LEU A 344 -12.86 1.56 -16.42
C LEU A 344 -13.20 0.21 -15.78
N VAL A 345 -12.19 -0.59 -15.45
CA VAL A 345 -12.34 -1.85 -14.73
C VAL A 345 -12.17 -1.60 -13.24
N ILE A 346 -13.21 -1.91 -12.46
CA ILE A 346 -13.27 -1.64 -11.03
C ILE A 346 -13.34 -2.99 -10.29
N PRO A 347 -12.21 -3.50 -9.77
CA PRO A 347 -12.26 -4.62 -8.85
C PRO A 347 -12.83 -4.13 -7.52
N PHE A 348 -13.72 -4.91 -6.90
CA PHE A 348 -14.26 -4.58 -5.58
C PHE A 348 -14.40 -5.82 -4.71
N GLY A 349 -14.12 -5.65 -3.41
CA GLY A 349 -14.40 -6.67 -2.40
C GLY A 349 -15.88 -6.65 -2.02
N LEU A 350 -16.45 -7.83 -1.81
CA LEU A 350 -17.85 -8.04 -1.42
C LEU A 350 -17.90 -8.71 -0.05
N GLY A 351 -18.42 -7.98 0.94
CA GLY A 351 -18.67 -8.48 2.29
C GLY A 351 -17.46 -9.06 3.04
N ASP A 352 -16.24 -8.69 2.67
CA ASP A 352 -14.97 -9.28 3.10
C ASP A 352 -14.85 -10.80 2.83
N MET A 353 -15.50 -11.29 1.77
CA MET A 353 -15.52 -12.73 1.41
C MET A 353 -14.84 -13.05 0.08
N GLY A 354 -14.82 -12.10 -0.86
CA GLY A 354 -14.26 -12.30 -2.19
C GLY A 354 -14.19 -11.02 -3.00
N ILE A 355 -13.68 -11.14 -4.22
CA ILE A 355 -13.48 -10.04 -5.17
C ILE A 355 -14.33 -10.28 -6.41
N GLU A 356 -15.04 -9.25 -6.84
CA GLU A 356 -15.75 -9.17 -8.11
C GLU A 356 -15.28 -7.98 -8.94
N PHE A 357 -15.78 -7.87 -10.16
CA PHE A 357 -15.42 -6.82 -11.11
C PHE A 357 -16.66 -6.13 -11.66
N ALA A 358 -16.61 -4.81 -11.69
CA ALA A 358 -17.56 -3.98 -12.42
C ALA A 358 -16.83 -3.22 -13.53
N THR A 359 -17.56 -2.86 -14.59
CA THR A 359 -17.02 -2.05 -15.68
C THR A 359 -17.93 -0.88 -16.00
N ALA A 360 -17.36 0.25 -16.39
CA ALA A 360 -18.10 1.42 -16.84
C ALA A 360 -17.30 2.19 -17.90
N PRO A 361 -17.97 2.80 -18.91
CA PRO A 361 -17.28 3.68 -19.83
C PRO A 361 -16.80 4.96 -19.12
N ILE A 362 -15.53 5.31 -19.28
CA ILE A 362 -14.92 6.53 -18.72
C ILE A 362 -15.60 7.76 -19.31
N SER A 363 -15.84 7.77 -20.62
CA SER A 363 -16.60 8.83 -21.29
C SER A 363 -17.96 9.08 -20.65
N GLY A 364 -18.75 8.03 -20.44
CA GLY A 364 -20.06 8.11 -19.79
C GLY A 364 -19.98 8.54 -18.31
N LEU A 365 -18.96 8.08 -17.57
CA LEU A 365 -18.72 8.52 -16.20
C LEU A 365 -18.38 10.01 -16.13
N LEU A 366 -17.57 10.52 -17.06
CA LEU A 366 -17.23 11.94 -17.15
C LEU A 366 -18.46 12.81 -17.49
N GLU A 367 -19.31 12.34 -18.40
CA GLU A 367 -20.58 13.01 -18.71
C GLU A 367 -21.47 13.09 -17.47
N ALA A 368 -21.62 11.99 -16.72
CA ALA A 368 -22.42 11.96 -15.50
C ALA A 368 -21.86 12.85 -14.37
N LEU A 369 -20.54 12.98 -14.26
CA LEU A 369 -19.88 13.84 -13.28
C LEU A 369 -20.04 15.33 -13.59
N LEU A 370 -20.19 15.70 -14.88
CA LEU A 370 -20.29 17.07 -15.36
C LEU A 370 -21.74 17.55 -15.58
N ALA A 371 -22.70 16.63 -15.49
CA ALA A 371 -24.14 16.93 -15.56
C ALA A 371 -24.61 17.70 -14.33
#